data_AF-A0AAR5PSI6-F1
#
_entry.id   AF-A0AAR5PSI6-F1
#
_cell.length_a   1.000
_cell.length_b   1.000
_cell.length_c   1.000
_cell.angle_alpha   90.00
_cell.angle_beta   90.00
_cell.angle_gamma   90.00
#
_symmetry.space_group_name_H-M   'P 1'
#
loop_
_entity.id
_entity.type
_entity.pdbx_description
1 polymer ?
#
loop_
_entity_poly.entity_id
_entity_poly.type
_entity_poly.pdbx_seq_one_letter_code
_entity_poly.pdbx_strand_id
1 'polypeptide(L)'
;MIIMGVSFCGTRMPNALSPTIDNTGGVLGKMPPKLPLDGGPKATELFTRSFNALRKMPSLTDCLDEKCALEAKDGVLLVTAVSAAKKDAEARLWAKRQARAEAREIRMRELERMQREQEENADRQFDMLVASTEPVWGPRGRAPPTTRHRPASRRNSEDSLEDAGGGGSLRDIRAELKDVEERFRKAMIANAQLDNDKASQTYQLELLKDRLEELEEDNLQLKREHRDKCREHDQLKRLCQQLKDELRLFKNELEERDRLIEEKGLVIVFAEPEEEGQPPKKALIQAENARLLEGGDGSLDVRLSNFAKERSELQDQISSLKLELDEERTRRRKSSGLPNGPLSDCDSDDLQREASKQLADYKFRAQKSEQDVATLQATVARLESQVIRYKTAAEVSEQSEEALKAEKRKLQREDSDNSLSDISSIDVSESNSC
;
A
#
# COMPACT_ATOMS: atom_id res chain seq x y z
N MET A 1 51.54 -6.89 6.64
CA MET A 1 51.48 -5.74 5.72
C MET A 1 50.01 -5.42 5.53
N ILE A 2 49.59 -4.33 6.19
CA ILE A 2 48.39 -3.50 6.01
C ILE A 2 47.00 -4.19 6.02
N ILE A 3 46.32 -3.89 7.12
CA ILE A 3 44.90 -3.99 7.44
C ILE A 3 44.16 -2.81 6.79
N MET A 4 42.98 -3.05 6.20
CA MET A 4 41.78 -2.17 6.22
C MET A 4 40.57 -3.06 5.85
N GLY A 5 39.47 -3.19 6.59
CA GLY A 5 38.94 -2.39 7.68
C GLY A 5 37.86 -1.44 7.17
N VAL A 6 36.64 -1.91 6.92
CA VAL A 6 35.45 -1.06 6.87
C VAL A 6 34.33 -1.71 7.69
N SER A 7 34.10 -1.11 8.85
CA SER A 7 33.06 -1.40 9.82
C SER A 7 31.68 -1.01 9.28
N PHE A 8 30.69 -1.90 9.42
CA PHE A 8 29.28 -1.54 9.24
C PHE A 8 28.64 -1.34 10.61
N CYS A 9 28.14 -0.14 10.85
CA CYS A 9 27.52 0.29 12.09
C CYS A 9 26.15 -0.37 12.26
N GLY A 10 25.94 -0.98 13.43
CA GLY A 10 24.67 -1.58 13.82
C GLY A 10 23.66 -0.53 14.30
N THR A 11 22.40 -0.73 13.90
CA THR A 11 21.23 -0.19 14.59
C THR A 11 20.39 -1.34 15.13
N ARG A 12 20.27 -1.36 16.46
CA ARG A 12 19.41 -2.23 17.28
C ARG A 12 17.95 -2.18 16.82
N MET A 13 17.33 -3.35 16.67
CA MET A 13 15.89 -3.53 16.80
C MET A 13 15.59 -4.10 18.20
N PRO A 14 14.54 -3.65 18.91
CA PRO A 14 14.19 -4.20 20.21
C PRO A 14 13.46 -5.56 20.08
N ASN A 15 13.90 -6.52 20.89
CA ASN A 15 13.30 -7.83 21.09
C ASN A 15 11.86 -7.71 21.61
N ALA A 16 10.90 -8.32 20.91
CA ALA A 16 9.61 -8.67 21.46
C ALA A 16 9.67 -10.08 22.05
N LEU A 17 9.19 -10.20 23.28
CA LEU A 17 9.16 -11.39 24.12
C LEU A 17 8.40 -12.55 23.47
N SER A 18 9.01 -13.72 23.54
CA SER A 18 8.41 -15.04 23.37
C SER A 18 7.35 -15.33 24.43
N PRO A 19 6.27 -16.07 24.11
CA PRO A 19 5.60 -16.91 25.07
C PRO A 19 5.96 -18.39 24.86
N THR A 20 6.17 -19.01 26.01
CA THR A 20 6.41 -20.41 26.33
C THR A 20 5.40 -21.37 25.71
N ILE A 21 5.93 -22.51 25.31
CA ILE A 21 5.24 -23.75 24.96
C ILE A 21 4.62 -24.31 26.24
N ASP A 22 3.31 -24.49 26.27
CA ASP A 22 2.67 -25.48 27.13
C ASP A 22 1.76 -26.39 26.33
N ASN A 23 1.92 -27.66 26.64
CA ASN A 23 1.58 -28.81 25.84
C ASN A 23 0.50 -29.57 26.62
N THR A 24 -0.76 -29.51 26.17
CA THR A 24 -1.82 -30.42 26.67
C THR A 24 -2.68 -30.90 25.52
N GLY A 25 -2.76 -32.22 25.40
CA GLY A 25 -3.15 -32.95 24.20
C GLY A 25 -4.64 -32.95 23.84
N GLY A 26 -4.85 -33.15 22.53
CA GLY A 26 -5.73 -34.15 21.93
C GLY A 26 -7.23 -33.95 22.04
N VAL A 27 -7.91 -33.77 20.89
CA VAL A 27 -8.97 -34.65 20.37
C VAL A 27 -9.08 -34.46 18.85
N LEU A 28 -9.23 -35.57 18.15
CA LEU A 28 -9.44 -35.72 16.70
C LEU A 28 -10.60 -34.89 16.12
N GLY A 29 -10.39 -34.42 14.89
CA GLY A 29 -11.40 -34.45 13.83
C GLY A 29 -12.26 -33.19 13.64
N LYS A 30 -12.01 -32.47 12.55
CA LYS A 30 -12.98 -32.16 11.46
C LYS A 30 -12.37 -31.15 10.50
N MET A 31 -12.35 -31.51 9.21
CA MET A 31 -12.15 -30.58 8.10
C MET A 31 -13.28 -29.53 8.11
N PRO A 32 -13.00 -28.25 7.79
CA PRO A 32 -14.05 -27.26 7.60
C PRO A 32 -14.82 -27.55 6.29
N PRO A 33 -16.15 -27.34 6.26
CA PRO A 33 -16.97 -27.69 5.12
C PRO A 33 -16.80 -26.69 3.96
N LYS A 34 -16.83 -27.23 2.74
CA LYS A 34 -17.05 -26.48 1.50
C LYS A 34 -18.44 -25.84 1.54
N LEU A 35 -18.53 -24.52 1.36
CA LEU A 35 -19.79 -23.83 1.08
C LEU A 35 -20.11 -23.95 -0.42
N PRO A 36 -21.39 -24.13 -0.78
CA PRO A 36 -21.79 -24.51 -2.13
C PRO A 36 -21.89 -23.29 -3.07
N LEU A 37 -21.53 -23.54 -4.32
CA LEU A 37 -21.95 -22.75 -5.48
C LEU A 37 -23.38 -23.15 -5.83
N ASP A 38 -24.35 -22.24 -5.75
CA ASP A 38 -25.31 -22.01 -6.85
C ASP A 38 -26.20 -20.76 -6.66
N GLY A 39 -26.45 -20.05 -7.77
CA GLY A 39 -27.71 -19.35 -8.08
C GLY A 39 -28.00 -17.93 -7.53
N GLY A 40 -27.74 -16.88 -8.34
CA GLY A 40 -28.59 -15.67 -8.37
C GLY A 40 -27.87 -14.30 -8.36
N PRO A 41 -28.14 -13.39 -9.32
CA PRO A 41 -27.38 -12.15 -9.52
C PRO A 41 -27.92 -11.02 -8.62
N LYS A 42 -27.05 -10.10 -8.16
CA LYS A 42 -27.28 -8.66 -7.85
C LYS A 42 -26.28 -8.09 -6.82
N ALA A 43 -24.99 -8.19 -7.08
CA ALA A 43 -23.98 -7.38 -6.35
C ALA A 43 -23.06 -6.60 -7.32
N THR A 44 -22.84 -7.14 -8.52
CA THR A 44 -22.01 -6.52 -9.57
C THR A 44 -22.72 -5.45 -10.38
N GLU A 45 -24.05 -5.48 -10.50
CA GLU A 45 -24.84 -4.45 -11.21
C GLU A 45 -24.97 -3.13 -10.43
N LEU A 46 -25.01 -3.18 -9.09
CA LEU A 46 -25.13 -1.97 -8.26
C LEU A 46 -23.82 -1.17 -8.20
N PHE A 47 -22.68 -1.87 -8.27
CA PHE A 47 -21.36 -1.25 -8.31
C PHE A 47 -21.07 -0.60 -9.68
N THR A 48 -21.52 -1.22 -10.77
CA THR A 48 -21.35 -0.68 -12.13
C THR A 48 -22.32 0.48 -12.44
N ARG A 49 -23.53 0.49 -11.86
CA ARG A 49 -24.48 1.60 -12.05
C ARG A 49 -24.03 2.87 -11.31
N SER A 50 -23.43 2.73 -10.13
CA SER A 50 -22.85 3.84 -9.37
C SER A 50 -21.61 4.44 -10.07
N PHE A 51 -20.77 3.60 -10.68
CA PHE A 51 -19.60 4.06 -11.44
C PHE A 51 -19.97 4.76 -12.75
N ASN A 52 -21.06 4.34 -13.42
CA ASN A 52 -21.53 4.96 -14.66
C ASN A 52 -22.25 6.30 -14.45
N ALA A 53 -22.83 6.56 -13.27
CA ALA A 53 -23.40 7.87 -12.94
C ALA A 53 -22.32 8.95 -12.68
N LEU A 54 -21.14 8.54 -12.20
CA LEU A 54 -19.97 9.43 -12.04
C LEU A 54 -19.27 9.80 -13.36
N ARG A 55 -19.58 9.14 -14.49
CA ARG A 55 -19.06 9.50 -15.82
C ARG A 55 -19.78 10.68 -16.49
N LYS A 56 -20.86 11.21 -15.89
CA LYS A 56 -21.63 12.34 -16.43
C LYS A 56 -21.35 13.68 -15.76
N MET A 57 -20.34 13.76 -14.89
CA MET A 57 -19.81 15.05 -14.43
C MET A 57 -18.73 15.50 -15.40
N PRO A 58 -18.73 16.76 -15.88
CA PRO A 58 -17.60 17.29 -16.65
C PRO A 58 -16.32 17.12 -15.82
N SER A 59 -15.30 16.51 -16.41
CA SER A 59 -14.03 16.31 -15.72
C SER A 59 -13.31 17.64 -15.56
N LEU A 60 -12.47 17.78 -14.53
CA LEU A 60 -11.64 18.97 -14.27
C LEU A 60 -10.79 19.44 -15.47
N THR A 61 -10.64 18.60 -16.51
CA THR A 61 -10.05 18.96 -17.80
C THR A 61 -10.87 19.94 -18.63
N ASP A 62 -12.18 20.01 -18.42
CA ASP A 62 -13.09 20.87 -19.19
C ASP A 62 -13.05 22.34 -18.70
N CYS A 63 -12.37 22.59 -17.59
CA CYS A 63 -12.18 23.92 -16.98
C CYS A 63 -10.74 24.46 -17.11
N LEU A 64 -9.84 23.80 -17.84
CA LEU A 64 -8.46 24.26 -17.99
C LEU A 64 -8.26 25.02 -19.31
N ASP A 65 -7.82 26.26 -19.18
CA ASP A 65 -7.45 27.17 -20.27
C ASP A 65 -6.60 26.48 -21.36
N GLU A 66 -6.85 26.85 -22.63
CA GLU A 66 -6.22 26.29 -23.84
C GLU A 66 -4.67 26.27 -23.81
N LYS A 67 -4.03 27.06 -22.93
CA LYS A 67 -2.57 27.05 -22.72
C LYS A 67 -2.07 25.81 -21.97
N CYS A 68 -2.82 25.27 -21.02
CA CYS A 68 -2.46 24.03 -20.31
C CYS A 68 -2.61 22.78 -21.19
N ALA A 69 -3.45 22.84 -22.23
CA ALA A 69 -3.68 21.71 -23.13
C ALA A 69 -2.48 21.40 -24.04
N LEU A 70 -1.61 22.38 -24.32
CA LEU A 70 -0.37 22.19 -25.09
C LEU A 70 0.74 21.56 -24.24
N GLU A 71 0.96 22.06 -23.02
CA GLU A 71 1.94 21.49 -22.09
C GLU A 71 1.55 20.08 -21.63
N ALA A 72 0.23 19.81 -21.48
CA ALA A 72 -0.28 18.46 -21.21
C ALA A 72 -0.04 17.49 -22.39
N LYS A 73 -0.14 17.95 -23.64
CA LYS A 73 0.15 17.13 -24.83
C LYS A 73 1.63 16.78 -24.92
N ASP A 74 2.50 17.74 -24.64
CA ASP A 74 3.95 17.53 -24.63
C ASP A 74 4.38 16.59 -23.50
N GLY A 75 3.78 16.72 -22.31
CA GLY A 75 4.00 15.79 -21.19
C GLY A 75 3.52 14.36 -21.47
N VAL A 76 2.36 14.21 -22.13
CA VAL A 76 1.82 12.89 -22.53
C VAL A 76 2.68 12.23 -23.61
N LEU A 77 3.20 13.01 -24.57
CA LEU A 77 4.15 12.52 -25.58
C LEU A 77 5.47 12.04 -24.95
N LEU A 78 5.98 12.76 -23.96
CA LEU A 78 7.22 12.39 -23.27
C LEU A 78 7.06 11.13 -22.43
N VAL A 79 5.96 11.00 -21.67
CA VAL A 79 5.65 9.79 -20.87
C VAL A 79 5.44 8.57 -21.77
N THR A 80 4.76 8.73 -22.91
CA THR A 80 4.55 7.63 -23.86
C THR A 80 5.85 7.21 -24.55
N ALA A 81 6.71 8.17 -24.92
CA ALA A 81 8.02 7.89 -25.51
C ALA A 81 8.96 7.16 -24.52
N VAL A 82 9.01 7.59 -23.25
CA VAL A 82 9.82 6.92 -22.21
C VAL A 82 9.29 5.52 -21.92
N SER A 83 7.97 5.32 -21.93
CA SER A 83 7.36 4.01 -21.74
C SER A 83 7.64 3.06 -22.91
N ALA A 84 7.63 3.56 -24.15
CA ALA A 84 8.01 2.80 -25.33
C ALA A 84 9.50 2.41 -25.31
N ALA A 85 10.37 3.35 -24.96
CA ALA A 85 11.81 3.09 -24.84
C ALA A 85 12.14 2.01 -23.79
N LYS A 86 11.40 1.97 -22.67
CA LYS A 86 11.53 0.92 -21.65
C LYS A 86 11.13 -0.46 -22.19
N LYS A 87 9.99 -0.55 -22.89
CA LYS A 87 9.52 -1.80 -23.52
C LYS A 87 10.48 -2.30 -24.60
N ASP A 88 11.03 -1.41 -25.40
CA ASP A 88 12.01 -1.77 -26.44
C ASP A 88 13.33 -2.25 -25.83
N ALA A 89 13.77 -1.64 -24.73
CA ALA A 89 14.95 -2.09 -24.00
C ALA A 89 14.75 -3.48 -23.35
N GLU A 90 13.57 -3.74 -22.79
CA GLU A 90 13.18 -5.05 -22.25
C GLU A 90 13.10 -6.12 -23.34
N ALA A 91 12.50 -5.81 -24.49
CA ALA A 91 12.44 -6.72 -25.65
C ALA A 91 13.83 -7.06 -26.19
N ARG A 92 14.74 -6.09 -26.24
CA ARG A 92 16.15 -6.32 -26.63
C ARG A 92 16.91 -7.19 -25.63
N LEU A 93 16.66 -7.03 -24.33
CA LEU A 93 17.23 -7.89 -23.30
C LEU A 93 16.68 -9.32 -23.40
N TRP A 94 15.39 -9.47 -23.65
CA TRP A 94 14.76 -10.77 -23.86
C TRP A 94 15.31 -11.48 -25.11
N ALA A 95 15.48 -10.76 -26.22
CA ALA A 95 16.10 -11.30 -27.43
C ALA A 95 17.56 -11.72 -27.20
N LYS A 96 18.33 -10.95 -26.42
CA LYS A 96 19.69 -11.35 -26.02
C LYS A 96 19.70 -12.61 -25.17
N ARG A 97 18.72 -12.80 -24.28
CA ARG A 97 18.58 -14.02 -23.48
C ARG A 97 18.21 -15.23 -24.30
N GLN A 98 17.29 -15.07 -25.25
CA GLN A 98 16.95 -16.12 -26.22
C GLN A 98 18.16 -16.51 -27.06
N ALA A 99 18.88 -15.55 -27.64
CA ALA A 99 20.08 -15.83 -28.43
C ALA A 99 21.18 -16.54 -27.61
N ARG A 100 21.32 -16.21 -26.32
CA ARG A 100 22.24 -16.94 -25.43
C ARG A 100 21.74 -18.35 -25.15
N ALA A 101 20.45 -18.53 -24.85
CA ALA A 101 19.87 -19.85 -24.64
C ALA A 101 20.02 -20.75 -25.89
N GLU A 102 19.81 -20.20 -27.08
CA GLU A 102 20.04 -20.88 -28.36
C GLU A 102 21.53 -21.20 -28.56
N ALA A 103 22.45 -20.28 -28.23
CA ALA A 103 23.89 -20.53 -28.30
C ALA A 103 24.33 -21.65 -27.34
N ARG A 104 23.76 -21.71 -26.12
CA ARG A 104 23.96 -22.83 -25.20
C ARG A 104 23.44 -24.13 -25.79
N GLU A 105 22.24 -24.11 -26.36
CA GLU A 105 21.62 -25.30 -26.97
C GLU A 105 22.45 -25.84 -28.15
N ILE A 106 23.04 -24.95 -28.95
CA ILE A 106 23.96 -25.31 -30.03
C ILE A 106 25.25 -25.91 -29.46
N ARG A 107 25.87 -25.27 -28.46
CA ARG A 107 27.08 -25.80 -27.80
C ARG A 107 26.82 -27.17 -27.17
N MET A 108 25.67 -27.36 -26.54
CA MET A 108 25.24 -28.64 -25.96
C MET A 108 25.10 -29.74 -27.03
N ARG A 109 24.47 -29.42 -28.17
CA ARG A 109 24.34 -30.36 -29.30
C ARG A 109 25.68 -30.71 -29.94
N GLU A 110 26.59 -29.75 -30.04
CA GLU A 110 27.92 -29.97 -30.59
C GLU A 110 28.78 -30.83 -29.65
N LEU A 111 28.65 -30.62 -28.34
CA LEU A 111 29.32 -31.43 -27.32
C LEU A 111 28.76 -32.86 -27.25
N GLU A 112 27.44 -33.05 -27.37
CA GLU A 112 26.86 -34.39 -27.54
C GLU A 112 27.38 -35.10 -28.79
N ARG A 113 27.59 -34.36 -29.88
CA ARG A 113 28.17 -34.91 -31.11
C ARG A 113 29.62 -35.34 -30.87
N MET A 114 30.43 -34.51 -30.23
CA MET A 114 31.82 -34.85 -29.90
C MET A 114 31.93 -36.06 -28.97
N GLN A 115 31.03 -36.20 -27.98
CA GLN A 115 30.97 -37.39 -27.13
C GLN A 115 30.62 -38.65 -27.93
N ARG A 116 29.60 -38.61 -28.79
CA ARG A 116 29.25 -39.75 -29.65
C ARG A 116 30.38 -40.13 -30.60
N GLU A 117 31.06 -39.14 -31.20
CA GLU A 117 32.20 -39.39 -32.08
C GLU A 117 33.39 -40.00 -31.32
N GLN A 118 33.63 -39.60 -30.06
CA GLN A 118 34.67 -40.21 -29.22
C GLN A 118 34.32 -41.64 -28.80
N GLU A 119 33.07 -41.92 -28.46
CA GLU A 119 32.56 -43.28 -28.18
C GLU A 119 32.72 -44.18 -29.43
N GLU A 120 32.27 -43.71 -30.59
CA GLU A 120 32.45 -44.42 -31.86
C GLU A 120 33.92 -44.66 -32.19
N ASN A 121 34.81 -43.71 -31.88
CA ASN A 121 36.24 -43.86 -32.14
C ASN A 121 36.91 -44.81 -31.14
N ALA A 122 36.47 -44.83 -29.88
CA ALA A 122 36.91 -45.80 -28.88
C ALA A 122 36.48 -47.22 -29.29
N ASP A 123 35.24 -47.39 -29.77
CA ASP A 123 34.74 -48.66 -30.31
C ASP A 123 35.57 -49.12 -31.53
N ARG A 124 35.88 -48.21 -32.47
CA ARG A 124 36.75 -48.53 -33.61
C ARG A 124 38.17 -48.93 -33.21
N GLN A 125 38.74 -48.27 -32.20
CA GLN A 125 40.06 -48.62 -31.67
C GLN A 125 40.05 -49.96 -30.94
N PHE A 126 38.97 -50.25 -30.21
CA PHE A 126 38.76 -51.55 -29.56
C PHE A 126 38.62 -52.67 -30.60
N ASP A 127 37.82 -52.47 -31.65
CA ASP A 127 37.66 -53.43 -32.75
C ASP A 127 38.98 -53.69 -33.49
N MET A 128 39.78 -52.65 -33.78
CA MET A 128 41.12 -52.84 -34.37
C MET A 128 42.06 -53.60 -33.46
N LEU A 129 42.03 -53.34 -32.16
CA LEU A 129 42.86 -54.03 -31.18
C LEU A 129 42.46 -55.50 -31.06
N VAL A 130 41.15 -55.80 -31.05
CA VAL A 130 40.59 -57.15 -31.04
C VAL A 130 40.96 -57.90 -32.32
N ALA A 131 40.80 -57.27 -33.50
CA ALA A 131 41.18 -57.83 -34.78
C ALA A 131 42.70 -58.08 -34.91
N SER A 132 43.53 -57.32 -34.21
CA SER A 132 44.99 -57.50 -34.16
C SER A 132 45.41 -58.63 -33.21
N THR A 133 44.56 -59.02 -32.25
CA THR A 133 44.79 -60.15 -31.34
C THR A 133 44.19 -61.48 -31.82
N GLU A 134 43.43 -61.49 -32.91
CA GLU A 134 42.93 -62.71 -33.55
C GLU A 134 44.02 -63.33 -34.46
N PRO A 135 44.38 -64.62 -34.30
CA PRO A 135 45.32 -65.27 -35.21
C PRO A 135 44.66 -65.46 -36.58
N VAL A 136 45.27 -64.93 -37.64
CA VAL A 136 44.84 -65.09 -39.03
C VAL A 136 44.80 -66.57 -39.41
N TRP A 137 43.62 -67.19 -39.37
CA TRP A 137 43.29 -68.36 -40.18
C TRP A 137 42.29 -67.92 -41.26
N GLY A 138 42.72 -68.01 -42.51
CA GLY A 138 42.06 -67.42 -43.68
C GLY A 138 40.64 -67.95 -44.00
N PRO A 139 39.96 -67.33 -44.97
CA PRO A 139 38.53 -67.51 -45.20
C PRO A 139 38.22 -68.88 -45.80
N ARG A 140 37.41 -69.69 -45.10
CA ARG A 140 36.78 -70.88 -45.69
C ARG A 140 35.27 -70.91 -45.43
N GLY A 141 34.53 -70.64 -46.50
CA GLY A 141 33.46 -71.50 -47.00
C GLY A 141 32.42 -72.05 -46.01
N ARG A 142 31.23 -71.44 -46.08
CA ARG A 142 29.89 -71.99 -45.86
C ARG A 142 29.75 -73.54 -45.98
N ALA A 143 29.29 -74.21 -44.92
CA ALA A 143 28.15 -75.16 -44.90
C ALA A 143 27.95 -75.85 -43.51
N PRO A 144 26.71 -76.20 -43.09
CA PRO A 144 26.39 -76.99 -41.87
C PRO A 144 26.24 -78.50 -42.23
N PRO A 145 25.79 -79.48 -41.38
CA PRO A 145 25.32 -79.48 -39.97
C PRO A 145 25.79 -80.72 -39.12
N THR A 146 25.24 -80.84 -37.89
CA THR A 146 24.97 -82.07 -37.07
C THR A 146 26.03 -82.73 -36.16
N THR A 147 25.52 -83.07 -34.97
CA THR A 147 25.72 -84.29 -34.13
C THR A 147 26.97 -84.50 -33.25
N ARG A 148 26.67 -84.53 -31.94
CA ARG A 148 27.26 -85.24 -30.78
C ARG A 148 28.48 -86.14 -31.00
N HIS A 149 29.51 -85.97 -30.18
CA HIS A 149 29.90 -86.84 -29.03
C HIS A 149 31.36 -86.56 -28.61
N ARG A 150 31.58 -86.45 -27.29
CA ARG A 150 32.87 -86.49 -26.54
C ARG A 150 33.71 -87.74 -26.93
N PRO A 151 35.00 -87.93 -26.53
CA PRO A 151 35.88 -87.14 -25.66
C PRO A 151 37.36 -87.05 -26.17
N ALA A 152 38.27 -86.44 -25.40
CA ALA A 152 39.57 -87.03 -25.00
C ALA A 152 40.69 -85.99 -24.77
N SER A 153 41.36 -86.20 -23.64
CA SER A 153 42.72 -85.81 -23.31
C SER A 153 43.68 -85.77 -24.50
N ARG A 154 44.33 -84.63 -24.71
CA ARG A 154 45.69 -84.57 -25.27
C ARG A 154 46.55 -83.71 -24.35
N ARG A 155 47.29 -84.42 -23.51
CA ARG A 155 48.60 -84.01 -23.00
C ARG A 155 49.44 -83.58 -24.22
N ASN A 156 49.72 -82.29 -24.35
CA ASN A 156 50.75 -81.81 -25.28
C ASN A 156 52.08 -81.80 -24.52
N SER A 157 52.88 -82.84 -24.76
CA SER A 157 54.27 -82.95 -24.34
C SER A 157 55.16 -82.28 -25.38
N GLU A 158 55.61 -81.07 -25.11
CA GLU A 158 56.86 -80.53 -25.66
C GLU A 158 57.85 -80.48 -24.50
N ASP A 159 58.63 -81.56 -24.39
CA ASP A 159 59.85 -81.62 -23.62
C ASP A 159 61.00 -81.90 -24.60
N SER A 160 62.17 -81.32 -24.30
CA SER A 160 63.49 -81.62 -24.83
C SER A 160 63.88 -81.06 -26.21
N LEU A 161 64.46 -79.85 -26.21
CA LEU A 161 65.92 -79.66 -26.35
C LEU A 161 66.23 -78.16 -26.37
N GLU A 162 66.77 -77.63 -25.27
CA GLU A 162 67.91 -76.68 -25.22
C GLU A 162 68.37 -76.57 -23.75
N ASP A 163 69.21 -77.52 -23.35
CA ASP A 163 70.16 -77.38 -22.24
C ASP A 163 71.42 -76.68 -22.78
N ALA A 164 71.73 -75.50 -22.25
CA ALA A 164 73.09 -74.97 -21.99
C ALA A 164 73.07 -73.44 -21.79
N GLY A 165 73.00 -72.99 -20.53
CA GLY A 165 73.65 -71.75 -20.08
C GLY A 165 72.95 -70.38 -20.23
N GLY A 166 71.82 -70.24 -20.94
CA GLY A 166 71.18 -68.91 -21.12
C GLY A 166 69.65 -68.86 -21.25
N GLY A 167 68.98 -70.02 -21.25
CA GLY A 167 67.53 -70.13 -21.54
C GLY A 167 66.59 -69.59 -20.46
N GLY A 168 67.03 -69.59 -19.20
CA GLY A 168 66.30 -68.93 -18.09
C GLY A 168 66.22 -67.41 -18.30
N SER A 169 67.38 -66.79 -18.57
CA SER A 169 67.47 -65.36 -18.87
C SER A 169 66.60 -64.93 -20.05
N LEU A 170 66.54 -65.70 -21.14
CA LEU A 170 65.66 -65.39 -22.28
C LEU A 170 64.17 -65.57 -21.98
N ARG A 171 63.79 -66.53 -21.11
CA ARG A 171 62.40 -66.73 -20.69
C ARG A 171 61.96 -65.67 -19.69
N ASP A 172 62.85 -65.26 -18.80
CA ASP A 172 62.63 -64.19 -17.82
C ASP A 172 62.54 -62.83 -18.51
N ILE A 173 63.43 -62.53 -19.47
CA ILE A 173 63.32 -61.32 -20.32
C ILE A 173 62.00 -61.30 -21.11
N ARG A 174 61.52 -62.45 -21.60
CA ARG A 174 60.21 -62.54 -22.26
C ARG A 174 59.04 -62.34 -21.29
N ALA A 175 59.17 -62.77 -20.03
CA ALA A 175 58.16 -62.52 -19.00
C ALA A 175 58.14 -61.05 -18.58
N GLU A 176 59.31 -60.45 -18.36
CA GLU A 176 59.47 -59.02 -18.07
C GLU A 176 58.96 -58.15 -19.22
N LEU A 177 59.23 -58.54 -20.47
CA LEU A 177 58.70 -57.86 -21.65
C LEU A 177 57.17 -57.89 -21.64
N LYS A 178 56.55 -59.05 -21.37
CA LYS A 178 55.09 -59.16 -21.24
C LYS A 178 54.53 -58.34 -20.09
N ASP A 179 55.20 -58.32 -18.93
CA ASP A 179 54.79 -57.51 -17.79
C ASP A 179 54.84 -56.02 -18.11
N VAL A 180 55.87 -55.57 -18.83
CA VAL A 180 55.99 -54.18 -19.31
C VAL A 180 54.93 -53.87 -20.35
N GLU A 181 54.67 -54.77 -21.30
CA GLU A 181 53.59 -54.65 -22.30
C GLU A 181 52.21 -54.55 -21.64
N GLU A 182 51.94 -55.38 -20.62
CA GLU A 182 50.68 -55.34 -19.86
C GLU A 182 50.55 -54.05 -19.03
N ARG A 183 51.62 -53.58 -18.40
CA ARG A 183 51.63 -52.30 -17.68
C ARG A 183 51.40 -51.12 -18.63
N PHE A 184 52.00 -51.14 -19.80
CA PHE A 184 51.80 -50.13 -20.83
C PHE A 184 50.35 -50.14 -21.33
N ARG A 185 49.76 -51.32 -21.58
CA ARG A 185 48.34 -51.46 -21.93
C ARG A 185 47.43 -50.90 -20.84
N LYS A 186 47.67 -51.22 -19.57
CA LYS A 186 46.91 -50.69 -18.42
C LYS A 186 47.03 -49.16 -18.33
N ALA A 187 48.23 -48.62 -18.53
CA ALA A 187 48.46 -47.18 -18.53
C ALA A 187 47.74 -46.48 -19.68
N MET A 188 47.73 -47.07 -20.88
CA MET A 188 46.95 -46.55 -22.01
C MET A 188 45.45 -46.52 -21.73
N ILE A 189 44.89 -47.60 -21.19
CA ILE A 189 43.46 -47.68 -20.85
C ILE A 189 43.12 -46.64 -19.77
N ALA A 190 43.94 -46.53 -18.73
CA ALA A 190 43.76 -45.53 -17.68
C ALA A 190 43.85 -44.10 -18.23
N ASN A 191 44.78 -43.82 -19.15
CA ASN A 191 44.92 -42.51 -19.77
C ASN A 191 43.69 -42.16 -20.63
N ALA A 192 43.19 -43.11 -21.42
CA ALA A 192 41.96 -42.92 -22.19
C ALA A 192 40.74 -42.67 -21.27
N GLN A 193 40.66 -43.37 -20.14
CA GLN A 193 39.61 -43.14 -19.15
C GLN A 193 39.71 -41.76 -18.50
N LEU A 194 40.93 -41.31 -18.16
CA LEU A 194 41.16 -39.96 -17.62
C LEU A 194 40.81 -38.86 -18.64
N ASP A 195 41.07 -39.08 -19.93
CA ASP A 195 40.68 -38.13 -20.98
C ASP A 195 39.15 -38.02 -21.11
N ASN A 196 38.42 -39.14 -21.01
CA ASN A 196 36.96 -39.14 -20.97
C ASN A 196 36.41 -38.42 -19.72
N ASP A 197 36.97 -38.72 -18.54
CA ASP A 197 36.56 -38.05 -17.29
C ASP A 197 36.85 -36.55 -17.36
N LYS A 198 38.01 -36.14 -17.89
CA LYS A 198 38.37 -34.74 -18.11
C LYS A 198 37.40 -34.06 -19.08
N ALA A 199 37.03 -34.71 -20.18
CA ALA A 199 36.06 -34.17 -21.13
C ALA A 199 34.68 -33.98 -20.47
N SER A 200 34.21 -34.98 -19.71
CA SER A 200 32.93 -34.91 -19.00
C SER A 200 32.90 -33.82 -17.91
N GLN A 201 33.98 -33.66 -17.15
CA GLN A 201 34.10 -32.60 -16.13
C GLN A 201 34.20 -31.22 -16.77
N THR A 202 34.92 -31.09 -17.89
CA THR A 202 34.99 -29.82 -18.64
C THR A 202 33.61 -29.39 -19.10
N TYR A 203 32.79 -30.33 -19.59
CA TYR A 203 31.40 -30.08 -19.95
C TYR A 203 30.55 -29.60 -18.75
N GLN A 204 30.67 -30.27 -17.60
CA GLN A 204 29.94 -29.85 -16.40
C GLN A 204 30.35 -28.43 -15.95
N LEU A 205 31.63 -28.08 -16.04
CA LEU A 205 32.12 -26.75 -15.73
C LEU A 205 31.55 -25.69 -16.68
N GLU A 206 31.44 -25.98 -17.97
CA GLU A 206 30.83 -25.05 -18.94
C GLU A 206 29.35 -24.83 -18.66
N LEU A 207 28.59 -25.89 -18.39
CA LEU A 207 27.18 -25.80 -18.03
C LEU A 207 26.97 -24.98 -16.74
N LEU A 208 27.83 -25.16 -15.74
CA LEU A 208 27.77 -24.41 -14.49
C LEU A 208 28.13 -22.93 -14.69
N LYS A 209 29.12 -22.62 -15.55
CA LYS A 209 29.45 -21.22 -15.90
C LYS A 209 28.26 -20.55 -16.59
N ASP A 210 27.67 -21.23 -17.55
CA ASP A 210 26.47 -20.77 -18.24
C ASP A 210 25.33 -20.47 -17.26
N ARG A 211 25.10 -21.38 -16.29
CA ARG A 211 24.08 -21.19 -15.25
C ARG A 211 24.39 -20.03 -14.30
N LEU A 212 25.66 -19.83 -13.93
CA LEU A 212 26.07 -18.71 -13.10
C LEU A 212 25.80 -17.38 -13.81
N GLU A 213 26.15 -17.27 -15.09
CA GLU A 213 25.87 -16.06 -15.88
C GLU A 213 24.36 -15.74 -15.95
N GLU A 214 23.48 -16.75 -16.06
CA GLU A 214 22.02 -16.53 -15.99
C GLU A 214 21.60 -15.95 -14.65
N LEU A 215 22.06 -16.56 -13.56
CA LEU A 215 21.70 -16.12 -12.22
C LEU A 215 22.21 -14.70 -11.95
N GLU A 216 23.38 -14.34 -12.46
CA GLU A 216 23.91 -12.97 -12.38
C GLU A 216 23.03 -11.98 -13.15
N GLU A 217 22.61 -12.32 -14.36
CA GLU A 217 21.72 -11.47 -15.17
C GLU A 217 20.33 -11.30 -14.55
N ASP A 218 19.76 -12.37 -14.02
CA ASP A 218 18.49 -12.36 -13.30
C ASP A 218 18.60 -11.53 -12.03
N ASN A 219 19.70 -11.66 -11.28
CA ASN A 219 19.96 -10.85 -10.09
C ASN A 219 20.06 -9.35 -10.43
N LEU A 220 20.75 -9.01 -11.52
CA LEU A 220 20.85 -7.62 -12.00
C LEU A 220 19.49 -7.08 -12.45
N GLN A 221 18.66 -7.89 -13.10
CA GLN A 221 17.30 -7.49 -13.47
C GLN A 221 16.43 -7.27 -12.23
N LEU A 222 16.39 -8.24 -11.31
CA LEU A 222 15.62 -8.13 -10.07
C LEU A 222 16.03 -6.90 -9.25
N LYS A 223 17.32 -6.58 -9.20
CA LYS A 223 17.80 -5.34 -8.56
C LYS A 223 17.27 -4.07 -9.25
N ARG A 224 17.16 -4.05 -10.58
CA ARG A 224 16.59 -2.89 -11.32
C ARG A 224 15.09 -2.78 -11.08
N GLU A 225 14.36 -3.88 -11.19
CA GLU A 225 12.92 -3.94 -10.92
C GLU A 225 12.58 -3.52 -9.51
N HIS A 226 13.38 -3.97 -8.52
CA HIS A 226 13.21 -3.53 -7.14
C HIS A 226 13.36 -2.01 -7.00
N ARG A 227 14.39 -1.42 -7.62
CA ARG A 227 14.58 0.04 -7.60
C ARG A 227 13.41 0.78 -8.24
N ASP A 228 12.89 0.28 -9.36
CA ASP A 228 11.72 0.86 -10.02
C ASP A 228 10.46 0.75 -9.15
N LYS A 229 10.23 -0.41 -8.52
CA LYS A 229 9.11 -0.60 -7.58
C LYS A 229 9.22 0.30 -6.34
N CYS A 230 10.42 0.54 -5.82
CA CYS A 230 10.64 1.52 -4.76
C CYS A 230 10.25 2.93 -5.21
N ARG A 231 10.64 3.34 -6.42
CA ARG A 231 10.26 4.66 -6.97
C ARG A 231 8.75 4.81 -7.13
N GLU A 232 8.08 3.79 -7.67
CA GLU A 232 6.61 3.75 -7.81
C GLU A 232 5.93 3.85 -6.44
N HIS A 233 6.41 3.09 -5.46
CA HIS A 233 5.89 3.13 -4.10
C HIS A 233 6.06 4.51 -3.44
N ASP A 234 7.21 5.17 -3.62
CA ASP A 234 7.43 6.52 -3.09
C ASP A 234 6.61 7.59 -3.82
N GLN A 235 6.27 7.39 -5.10
CA GLN A 235 5.30 8.22 -5.81
C GLN A 235 3.89 8.02 -5.25
N LEU A 236 3.43 6.77 -5.12
CA LEU A 236 2.11 6.44 -4.56
C LEU A 236 1.97 6.94 -3.12
N LYS A 237 3.02 6.84 -2.30
CA LYS A 237 3.02 7.41 -0.94
C LYS A 237 2.77 8.91 -0.94
N ARG A 238 3.41 9.66 -1.84
CA ARG A 238 3.20 11.11 -1.98
C ARG A 238 1.77 11.44 -2.40
N LEU A 239 1.24 10.75 -3.41
CA LEU A 239 -0.16 10.92 -3.85
C LEU A 239 -1.17 10.58 -2.74
N CYS A 240 -0.95 9.47 -2.02
CA CYS A 240 -1.79 9.10 -0.88
C CYS A 240 -1.75 10.15 0.24
N GLN A 241 -0.61 10.80 0.46
CA GLN A 241 -0.51 11.88 1.44
C GLN A 241 -1.28 13.13 0.98
N GLN A 242 -1.11 13.53 -0.28
CA GLN A 242 -1.86 14.65 -0.87
C GLN A 242 -3.38 14.45 -0.76
N LEU A 243 -3.87 13.27 -1.16
CA LEU A 243 -5.31 12.95 -1.07
C LEU A 243 -5.83 12.95 0.38
N LYS A 244 -5.00 12.53 1.35
CA LYS A 244 -5.38 12.63 2.77
C LYS A 244 -5.50 14.07 3.22
N ASP A 245 -4.60 14.94 2.78
CA ASP A 245 -4.60 16.35 3.14
C ASP A 245 -5.79 17.08 2.47
N GLU A 246 -6.08 16.81 1.19
CA GLU A 246 -7.29 17.28 0.51
C GLU A 246 -8.57 16.82 1.22
N LEU A 247 -8.64 15.54 1.62
CA LEU A 247 -9.79 15.00 2.34
C LEU A 247 -9.97 15.68 3.70
N ARG A 248 -8.89 16.00 4.41
CA ARG A 248 -8.95 16.78 5.66
C ARG A 248 -9.48 18.18 5.41
N LEU A 249 -9.01 18.85 4.37
CA LEU A 249 -9.50 20.19 3.99
C LEU A 249 -10.99 20.15 3.70
N PHE A 250 -11.45 19.25 2.83
CA PHE A 250 -12.88 19.13 2.52
C PHE A 250 -13.75 18.79 3.72
N LYS A 251 -13.24 17.96 4.65
CA LYS A 251 -13.94 17.70 5.92
C LYS A 251 -14.08 18.95 6.77
N ASN A 252 -13.00 19.71 6.94
CA ASN A 252 -13.03 20.95 7.72
C ASN A 252 -14.00 21.96 7.10
N GLU A 253 -13.98 22.13 5.77
CA GLU A 253 -14.93 23.02 5.10
C GLU A 253 -16.38 22.53 5.22
N LEU A 254 -16.62 21.22 5.25
CA LEU A 254 -17.96 20.67 5.47
C LEU A 254 -18.43 20.94 6.90
N GLU A 255 -17.56 20.71 7.88
CA GLU A 255 -17.83 21.01 9.30
C GLU A 255 -18.09 22.50 9.52
N GLU A 256 -17.35 23.38 8.84
CA GLU A 256 -17.61 24.84 8.88
C GLU A 256 -18.96 25.19 8.27
N ARG A 257 -19.33 24.59 7.12
CA ARG A 257 -20.66 24.77 6.52
C ARG A 257 -21.77 24.30 7.47
N ASP A 258 -21.61 23.14 8.10
CA ASP A 258 -22.58 22.59 9.04
C ASP A 258 -22.70 23.47 10.30
N ARG A 259 -21.58 23.95 10.84
CA ARG A 259 -21.58 24.91 11.97
C ARG A 259 -22.29 26.21 11.62
N LEU A 260 -22.07 26.76 10.42
CA LEU A 260 -22.76 27.97 9.98
C LEU A 260 -24.26 27.74 9.79
N ILE A 261 -24.67 26.58 9.27
CA ILE A 261 -26.07 26.19 9.16
C ILE A 261 -26.72 26.17 10.55
N GLU A 262 -26.06 25.54 11.53
CA GLU A 262 -26.54 25.47 12.92
C GLU A 262 -26.59 26.86 13.58
N GLU A 263 -25.55 27.69 13.42
CA GLU A 263 -25.48 29.04 14.00
C GLU A 263 -26.58 29.95 13.45
N LYS A 264 -26.94 29.81 12.17
CA LYS A 264 -28.07 30.52 11.55
C LYS A 264 -29.42 29.91 11.91
N GLY A 265 -29.46 28.85 12.72
CA GLY A 265 -30.69 28.16 13.12
C GLY A 265 -31.41 27.53 11.94
N LEU A 266 -30.67 27.10 10.92
CA LEU A 266 -31.20 26.40 9.75
C LEU A 266 -31.12 24.88 9.96
N VAL A 267 -32.07 24.15 9.39
CA VAL A 267 -32.12 22.69 9.42
C VAL A 267 -32.32 22.20 7.99
N ILE A 268 -31.64 21.10 7.65
CA ILE A 268 -31.81 20.44 6.35
C ILE A 268 -33.04 19.55 6.43
N VAL A 269 -34.06 19.86 5.64
CA VAL A 269 -35.26 19.03 5.47
C VAL A 269 -35.16 18.27 4.15
N PHE A 270 -35.50 16.99 4.21
CA PHE A 270 -35.56 16.13 3.04
C PHE A 270 -36.98 16.18 2.47
N ALA A 271 -37.09 16.57 1.20
CA ALA A 271 -38.32 16.39 0.45
C ALA A 271 -38.33 15.00 -0.17
N GLU A 272 -39.47 14.32 -0.07
CA GLU A 272 -39.65 13.00 -0.68
C GLU A 272 -39.44 13.09 -2.20
N PRO A 273 -38.74 12.11 -2.79
CA PRO A 273 -38.49 12.12 -4.23
C PRO A 273 -39.81 11.93 -4.99
N GLU A 274 -40.05 12.79 -5.99
CA GLU A 274 -41.24 12.73 -6.86
C GLU A 274 -41.24 11.49 -7.79
N GLU A 275 -40.07 10.86 -8.00
CA GLU A 275 -39.88 9.68 -8.87
C GLU A 275 -39.00 8.61 -8.17
N GLU A 276 -39.35 7.33 -8.35
CA GLU A 276 -38.54 6.21 -7.85
C GLU A 276 -37.12 6.23 -8.45
N GLY A 277 -36.12 6.54 -7.62
CA GLY A 277 -34.70 6.49 -7.97
C GLY A 277 -33.95 7.82 -7.94
N GLN A 278 -34.63 8.96 -7.72
CA GLN A 278 -33.94 10.23 -7.47
C GLN A 278 -33.54 10.39 -6.00
N PRO A 279 -32.37 10.97 -5.70
CA PRO A 279 -32.01 11.32 -4.34
C PRO A 279 -33.01 12.36 -3.80
N PRO A 280 -33.44 12.25 -2.53
CA PRO A 280 -34.38 13.20 -1.94
C PRO A 280 -33.81 14.62 -2.04
N LYS A 281 -34.63 15.55 -2.53
CA LYS A 281 -34.24 16.96 -2.63
C LYS A 281 -34.02 17.49 -1.22
N LYS A 282 -32.92 18.21 -1.00
CA LYS A 282 -32.59 18.82 0.29
C LYS A 282 -32.91 20.30 0.26
N ALA A 283 -33.62 20.79 1.26
CA ALA A 283 -33.91 22.22 1.44
C ALA A 283 -33.39 22.68 2.80
N LEU A 284 -32.82 23.89 2.84
CA LEU A 284 -32.46 24.56 4.10
C LEU A 284 -33.63 25.44 4.54
N ILE A 285 -34.15 25.19 5.74
CA ILE A 285 -35.29 25.90 6.29
C ILE A 285 -34.97 26.28 7.74
N GLN A 286 -35.48 27.41 8.23
CA GLN A 286 -35.31 27.82 9.62
C GLN A 286 -35.92 26.78 10.58
N ALA A 287 -35.24 26.51 11.70
CA ALA A 287 -35.59 25.44 12.64
C ALA A 287 -37.01 25.59 13.20
N GLU A 288 -37.47 26.82 13.41
CA GLU A 288 -38.84 27.11 13.84
C GLU A 288 -39.87 26.68 12.79
N ASN A 289 -39.62 27.00 11.52
CA ASN A 289 -40.50 26.60 10.42
C ASN A 289 -40.47 25.08 10.22
N ALA A 290 -39.32 24.44 10.39
CA ALA A 290 -39.22 22.98 10.35
C ALA A 290 -40.09 22.31 11.43
N ARG A 291 -40.08 22.84 12.66
CA ARG A 291 -40.95 22.36 13.76
C ARG A 291 -42.44 22.56 13.48
N LEU A 292 -42.81 23.69 12.86
CA LEU A 292 -44.20 23.92 12.43
C LEU A 292 -44.65 22.90 11.39
N LEU A 293 -43.72 22.46 10.52
CA LEU A 293 -44.00 21.47 9.50
C LEU A 293 -44.05 20.03 10.08
N GLU A 294 -43.30 19.70 11.13
CA GLU A 294 -43.30 18.37 11.77
C GLU A 294 -44.68 17.91 12.27
N GLY A 295 -45.58 18.84 12.62
CA GLY A 295 -46.92 18.51 13.14
C GLY A 295 -47.97 18.15 12.08
N GLY A 296 -47.65 18.25 10.78
CA GLY A 296 -48.60 17.95 9.70
C GLY A 296 -48.41 16.55 9.11
N ASP A 297 -49.51 15.89 8.74
CA ASP A 297 -49.47 14.66 7.95
C ASP A 297 -49.30 14.97 6.45
N GLY A 298 -48.48 14.18 5.77
CA GLY A 298 -48.27 14.24 4.31
C GLY A 298 -46.99 14.96 3.86
N SER A 299 -46.83 15.10 2.55
CA SER A 299 -45.63 15.71 1.95
C SER A 299 -45.48 17.18 2.37
N LEU A 300 -44.26 17.72 2.23
CA LEU A 300 -43.97 19.13 2.55
C LEU A 300 -44.94 20.08 1.82
N ASP A 301 -45.19 19.83 0.53
CA ASP A 301 -46.08 20.66 -0.28
C ASP A 301 -47.55 20.56 0.17
N VAL A 302 -47.99 19.37 0.57
CA VAL A 302 -49.35 19.16 1.12
C VAL A 302 -49.52 19.94 2.44
N ARG A 303 -48.52 19.88 3.32
CA ARG A 303 -48.52 20.63 4.59
C ARG A 303 -48.56 22.14 4.37
N LEU A 304 -47.73 22.66 3.46
CA LEU A 304 -47.70 24.08 3.11
C LEU A 304 -49.03 24.55 2.51
N SER A 305 -49.66 23.74 1.65
CA SER A 305 -50.98 24.01 1.10
C SER A 305 -52.06 24.07 2.18
N ASN A 306 -52.04 23.16 3.16
CA ASN A 306 -53.02 23.16 4.26
C ASN A 306 -52.88 24.39 5.15
N PHE A 307 -51.65 24.75 5.55
CA PHE A 307 -51.40 25.99 6.29
C PHE A 307 -51.86 27.24 5.52
N ALA A 308 -51.69 27.27 4.19
CA ALA A 308 -52.15 28.38 3.37
C ALA A 308 -53.69 28.51 3.37
N LYS A 309 -54.41 27.38 3.32
CA LYS A 309 -55.88 27.34 3.40
C LYS A 309 -56.38 27.82 4.76
N GLU A 310 -55.85 27.25 5.86
CA GLU A 310 -56.20 27.64 7.22
C GLU A 310 -55.95 29.14 7.46
N ARG A 311 -54.83 29.67 6.96
CA ARG A 311 -54.53 31.10 7.04
C ARG A 311 -55.57 31.96 6.31
N SER A 312 -56.03 31.52 5.14
CA SER A 312 -57.08 32.21 4.38
C SER A 312 -58.41 32.20 5.14
N GLU A 313 -58.81 31.05 5.67
CA GLU A 313 -60.05 30.90 6.44
C GLU A 313 -60.06 31.79 7.70
N LEU A 314 -58.95 31.84 8.43
CA LEU A 314 -58.80 32.73 9.58
C LEU A 314 -58.81 34.21 9.17
N GLN A 315 -58.22 34.56 8.03
CA GLN A 315 -58.29 35.93 7.50
C GLN A 315 -59.72 36.33 7.12
N ASP A 316 -60.49 35.41 6.54
CA ASP A 316 -61.90 35.63 6.22
C ASP A 316 -62.73 35.80 7.49
N GLN A 317 -62.49 34.98 8.52
CA GLN A 317 -63.13 35.13 9.84
C GLN A 317 -62.81 36.48 10.49
N ILE A 318 -61.53 36.90 10.48
CA ILE A 318 -61.13 38.22 11.01
C ILE A 318 -61.82 39.35 10.24
N SER A 319 -61.96 39.21 8.91
CA SER A 319 -62.62 40.21 8.08
C SER A 319 -64.12 40.27 8.35
N SER A 320 -64.78 39.12 8.52
CA SER A 320 -66.19 39.02 8.93
C SER A 320 -66.43 39.64 10.31
N LEU A 321 -65.61 39.29 11.30
CA LEU A 321 -65.71 39.84 12.65
C LEU A 321 -65.45 41.35 12.69
N LYS A 322 -64.53 41.86 11.86
CA LYS A 322 -64.32 43.32 11.71
C LYS A 322 -65.55 44.00 11.12
N LEU A 323 -66.16 43.39 10.09
CA LEU A 323 -67.40 43.92 9.49
C LEU A 323 -68.53 43.94 10.52
N GLU A 324 -68.72 42.85 11.28
CA GLU A 324 -69.71 42.78 12.36
C GLU A 324 -69.44 43.81 13.46
N LEU A 325 -68.16 44.03 13.83
CA LEU A 325 -67.78 45.05 14.80
C LEU A 325 -68.09 46.47 14.28
N ASP A 326 -67.83 46.75 13.01
CA ASP A 326 -68.12 48.05 12.39
C ASP A 326 -69.64 48.26 12.19
N GLU A 327 -70.40 47.20 11.93
CA GLU A 327 -71.87 47.19 11.95
C GLU A 327 -72.42 47.46 13.36
N GLU A 328 -71.85 46.86 14.40
CA GLU A 328 -72.20 47.15 15.80
C GLU A 328 -71.81 48.58 16.20
N ARG A 329 -70.64 49.07 15.78
CA ARG A 329 -70.23 50.47 16.00
C ARG A 329 -71.15 51.45 15.27
N THR A 330 -71.57 51.14 14.05
CA THR A 330 -72.51 51.99 13.30
C THR A 330 -73.93 51.88 13.84
N ARG A 331 -74.34 50.73 14.40
CA ARG A 331 -75.57 50.59 15.21
C ARG A 331 -75.49 51.43 16.48
N ARG A 332 -74.38 51.42 17.22
CA ARG A 332 -74.14 52.32 18.36
C ARG A 332 -74.13 53.80 17.99
N ARG A 333 -73.57 54.16 16.82
CA ARG A 333 -73.63 55.54 16.30
C ARG A 333 -75.03 55.95 15.86
N LYS A 334 -75.85 55.01 15.36
CA LYS A 334 -77.27 55.23 15.07
C LYS A 334 -78.13 55.24 16.34
N SER A 335 -77.71 54.56 17.41
CA SER A 335 -78.33 54.62 18.74
C SER A 335 -77.86 55.80 19.58
N SER A 336 -76.80 56.53 19.18
CA SER A 336 -76.33 57.76 19.83
C SER A 336 -77.04 59.03 19.34
N GLY A 337 -78.21 58.89 18.70
CA GLY A 337 -79.05 59.98 18.21
C GLY A 337 -80.04 60.55 19.25
N LEU A 338 -79.68 60.57 20.53
CA LEU A 338 -80.43 61.30 21.57
C LEU A 338 -79.47 62.18 22.39
N PRO A 339 -79.79 63.47 22.59
CA PRO A 339 -78.94 64.40 23.30
C PRO A 339 -79.17 64.34 24.82
N ASN A 340 -78.09 64.62 25.57
CA ASN A 340 -78.03 64.93 27.00
C ASN A 340 -78.28 63.82 28.03
N GLY A 341 -77.18 63.43 28.67
CA GLY A 341 -77.14 62.97 30.07
C GLY A 341 -75.82 63.44 30.71
N PRO A 342 -75.84 64.16 31.84
CA PRO A 342 -74.65 64.77 32.45
C PRO A 342 -73.88 63.75 33.32
N LEU A 343 -72.64 64.11 33.67
CA LEU A 343 -71.71 63.46 34.61
C LEU A 343 -70.99 62.19 34.12
N SER A 344 -69.70 62.32 33.80
CA SER A 344 -68.64 61.67 34.59
C SER A 344 -67.28 62.28 34.23
N ASP A 345 -67.01 63.50 34.69
CA ASP A 345 -65.64 64.06 34.72
C ASP A 345 -64.83 63.45 35.89
N CYS A 346 -65.46 62.69 36.79
CA CYS A 346 -64.79 62.05 37.93
C CYS A 346 -63.97 60.81 37.55
N ASP A 347 -64.37 60.01 36.55
CA ASP A 347 -63.61 58.79 36.18
C ASP A 347 -62.35 59.09 35.36
N SER A 348 -62.33 60.22 34.62
CA SER A 348 -61.15 60.59 33.82
C SER A 348 -59.98 61.02 34.71
N ASP A 349 -60.26 61.75 35.79
CA ASP A 349 -59.23 62.20 36.74
C ASP A 349 -58.65 61.02 37.54
N ASP A 350 -59.48 60.04 37.92
CA ASP A 350 -59.02 58.83 38.63
C ASP A 350 -58.21 57.90 37.72
N LEU A 351 -58.62 57.71 36.46
CA LEU A 351 -57.83 56.98 35.44
C LEU A 351 -56.50 57.69 35.16
N GLN A 352 -56.49 59.01 35.10
CA GLN A 352 -55.26 59.79 34.88
C GLN A 352 -54.32 59.75 36.09
N ARG A 353 -54.86 59.71 37.31
CA ARG A 353 -54.06 59.48 38.53
C ARG A 353 -53.50 58.08 38.58
N GLU A 354 -54.27 57.06 38.21
CA GLU A 354 -53.81 55.68 38.21
C GLU A 354 -52.75 55.43 37.12
N ALA A 355 -52.92 56.02 35.94
CA ALA A 355 -51.89 56.04 34.89
C ALA A 355 -50.63 56.77 35.35
N SER A 356 -50.75 57.89 36.05
CA SER A 356 -49.62 58.64 36.61
C SER A 356 -48.88 57.85 37.70
N LYS A 357 -49.61 57.07 38.51
CA LYS A 357 -49.05 56.17 39.52
C LYS A 357 -48.30 55.00 38.88
N GLN A 358 -48.89 54.35 37.87
CA GLN A 358 -48.23 53.28 37.13
C GLN A 358 -46.97 53.78 36.41
N LEU A 359 -47.02 54.99 35.83
CA LEU A 359 -45.87 55.63 35.22
C LEU A 359 -44.74 55.86 36.24
N ALA A 360 -45.08 56.31 37.46
CA ALA A 360 -44.13 56.48 38.56
C ALA A 360 -43.51 55.14 38.99
N ASP A 361 -44.30 54.08 39.10
CA ASP A 361 -43.82 52.73 39.45
C ASP A 361 -42.89 52.15 38.36
N TYR A 362 -43.24 52.31 37.08
CA TYR A 362 -42.36 51.89 35.97
C TYR A 362 -41.07 52.71 35.93
N LYS A 363 -41.15 54.02 36.18
CA LYS A 363 -39.97 54.89 36.26
C LYS A 363 -39.05 54.47 37.41
N PHE A 364 -39.61 54.14 38.57
CA PHE A 364 -38.83 53.63 39.71
C PHE A 364 -38.18 52.28 39.40
N ARG A 365 -38.91 51.35 38.78
CA ARG A 365 -38.37 50.03 38.37
C ARG A 365 -37.27 50.19 37.33
N ALA A 366 -37.45 51.07 36.35
CA ALA A 366 -36.44 51.38 35.35
C ALA A 366 -35.18 51.94 36.02
N GLN A 367 -35.32 52.95 36.89
CA GLN A 367 -34.19 53.53 37.61
C GLN A 367 -33.46 52.52 38.50
N LYS A 368 -34.17 51.61 39.16
CA LYS A 368 -33.57 50.52 39.92
C LYS A 368 -32.78 49.56 39.02
N SER A 369 -33.34 49.19 37.88
CA SER A 369 -32.64 48.33 36.91
C SER A 369 -31.40 49.02 36.32
N GLU A 370 -31.46 50.32 36.08
CA GLU A 370 -30.30 51.11 35.63
C GLU A 370 -29.19 51.13 36.69
N GLN A 371 -29.56 51.28 37.97
CA GLN A 371 -28.61 51.19 39.07
C GLN A 371 -27.96 49.81 39.16
N ASP A 372 -28.76 48.73 39.06
CA ASP A 372 -28.27 47.35 39.09
C ASP A 372 -27.31 47.10 37.92
N VAL A 373 -27.64 47.58 36.71
CA VAL A 373 -26.75 47.51 35.54
C VAL A 373 -25.42 48.23 35.80
N ALA A 374 -25.44 49.42 36.39
CA ALA A 374 -24.21 50.15 36.72
C ALA A 374 -23.34 49.38 37.74
N THR A 375 -23.95 48.73 38.73
CA THR A 375 -23.20 47.89 39.69
C THR A 375 -22.60 46.66 39.02
N LEU A 376 -23.35 45.99 38.15
CA LEU A 376 -22.86 44.83 37.40
C LEU A 376 -21.71 45.22 36.48
N GLN A 377 -21.81 46.34 35.77
CA GLN A 377 -20.73 46.87 34.93
C GLN A 377 -19.45 47.12 35.75
N ALA A 378 -19.55 47.69 36.95
CA ALA A 378 -18.39 47.88 37.83
C ALA A 378 -17.75 46.54 38.25
N THR A 379 -18.57 45.51 38.54
CA THR A 379 -18.05 44.17 38.87
C THR A 379 -17.37 43.50 37.68
N VAL A 380 -17.94 43.61 36.48
CA VAL A 380 -17.35 43.10 35.23
C VAL A 380 -15.99 43.75 35.00
N ALA A 381 -15.88 45.09 35.07
CA ALA A 381 -14.61 45.79 34.89
C ALA A 381 -13.52 45.33 35.88
N ARG A 382 -13.92 45.03 37.13
CA ARG A 382 -13.00 44.49 38.14
C ARG A 382 -12.53 43.07 37.81
N LEU A 383 -13.45 42.21 37.34
CA LEU A 383 -13.14 40.84 36.93
C LEU A 383 -12.27 40.82 35.66
N GLU A 384 -12.55 41.66 34.67
CA GLU A 384 -11.72 41.84 33.48
C GLU A 384 -10.29 42.24 33.87
N SER A 385 -10.15 43.18 34.80
CA SER A 385 -8.84 43.56 35.34
C SER A 385 -8.11 42.40 36.04
N GLN A 386 -8.84 41.51 36.73
CA GLN A 386 -8.26 40.30 37.33
C GLN A 386 -7.81 39.31 36.26
N VAL A 387 -8.63 39.09 35.23
CA VAL A 387 -8.30 38.19 34.11
C VAL A 387 -7.04 38.67 33.40
N ILE A 388 -6.89 39.97 33.13
CA ILE A 388 -5.68 40.53 32.52
C ILE A 388 -4.45 40.25 33.40
N ARG A 389 -4.55 40.45 34.72
CA ARG A 389 -3.44 40.14 35.64
C ARG A 389 -3.08 38.66 35.68
N TYR A 390 -4.06 37.76 35.68
CA TYR A 390 -3.78 36.32 35.66
C TYR A 390 -3.22 35.85 34.33
N LYS A 391 -3.70 36.39 33.21
CA LYS A 391 -3.16 36.11 31.87
C LYS A 391 -1.70 36.53 31.77
N THR A 392 -1.39 37.78 32.13
CA THR A 392 -0.01 38.28 32.11
C THR A 392 0.91 37.50 33.06
N ALA A 393 0.43 37.11 34.25
CA ALA A 393 1.19 36.25 35.16
C ALA A 393 1.45 34.85 34.57
N ALA A 394 0.47 34.26 33.87
CA ALA A 394 0.62 32.97 33.20
C ALA A 394 1.62 33.05 32.03
N GLU A 395 1.54 34.10 31.19
CA GLU A 395 2.48 34.35 30.09
C GLU A 395 3.92 34.50 30.59
N VAL A 396 4.14 35.24 31.68
CA VAL A 396 5.47 35.38 32.31
C VAL A 396 5.97 34.02 32.83
N SER A 397 5.09 33.21 33.43
CA SER A 397 5.45 31.86 33.88
C SER A 397 5.84 30.95 32.72
N GLU A 398 5.09 30.99 31.62
CA GLU A 398 5.38 30.21 30.41
C GLU A 398 6.75 30.59 29.81
N GLN A 399 7.02 31.89 29.67
CA GLN A 399 8.33 32.39 29.22
C GLN A 399 9.47 31.92 30.13
N SER A 400 9.25 31.91 31.45
CA SER A 400 10.25 31.40 32.39
C SER A 400 10.50 29.89 32.24
N GLU A 401 9.46 29.11 31.96
CA GLU A 401 9.58 27.67 31.71
C GLU A 401 10.33 27.39 30.40
N GLU A 402 10.06 28.17 29.35
CA GLU A 402 10.76 28.07 28.07
C GLU A 402 12.25 28.42 28.22
N ALA A 403 12.58 29.46 29.00
CA ALA A 403 13.95 29.83 29.30
C ALA A 403 14.70 28.70 30.03
N LEU A 404 14.08 28.09 31.05
CA LEU A 404 14.66 26.96 31.77
C LEU A 404 14.80 25.72 30.87
N LYS A 405 13.87 25.47 29.95
CA LYS A 405 14.00 24.41 28.94
C LYS A 405 15.17 24.68 28.00
N ALA A 406 15.38 25.93 27.59
CA ALA A 406 16.51 26.31 26.75
C ALA A 406 17.85 26.14 27.49
N GLU A 407 17.93 26.58 28.74
CA GLU A 407 19.11 26.41 29.60
C GLU A 407 19.42 24.93 29.85
N LYS A 408 18.40 24.11 30.16
CA LYS A 408 18.55 22.66 30.30
C LYS A 408 19.16 22.03 29.04
N ARG A 409 18.68 22.42 27.85
CA ARG A 409 19.24 21.93 26.58
C ARG A 409 20.69 22.42 26.38
N LYS A 410 21.04 23.61 26.85
CA LYS A 410 22.41 24.14 26.79
C LYS A 410 23.34 23.34 27.68
N LEU A 411 22.97 23.16 28.95
CA LEU A 411 23.73 22.38 29.92
C LEU A 411 23.89 20.92 29.48
N GLN A 412 22.86 20.29 28.92
CA GLN A 412 22.99 18.93 28.36
C GLN A 412 24.00 18.83 27.21
N ARG A 413 24.13 19.89 26.39
CA ARG A 413 25.18 19.94 25.36
C ARG A 413 26.55 20.12 25.99
N GLU A 414 26.68 21.03 26.96
CA GLU A 414 27.94 21.26 27.68
C GLU A 414 28.39 20.00 28.44
N ASP A 415 27.49 19.25 29.08
CA ASP A 415 27.79 17.96 29.72
C ASP A 415 28.25 16.90 28.70
N SER A 416 27.59 16.86 27.53
CA SER A 416 27.99 15.94 26.45
C SER A 416 29.37 16.31 25.89
N ASP A 417 29.63 17.60 25.66
CA ASP A 417 30.91 18.10 25.15
C ASP A 417 32.04 17.93 26.18
N ASN A 418 31.77 18.18 27.47
CA ASN A 418 32.73 17.91 28.55
C ASN A 418 33.06 16.42 28.65
N SER A 419 32.05 15.53 28.58
CA SER A 419 32.30 14.09 28.59
C SER A 419 33.13 13.62 27.39
N LEU A 420 32.94 14.21 26.20
CA LEU A 420 33.77 13.96 25.03
C LEU A 420 35.19 14.50 25.21
N SER A 421 35.33 15.66 25.85
CA SER A 421 36.64 16.25 26.14
C SER A 421 37.44 15.41 27.16
N ASP A 422 36.79 14.86 28.19
CA ASP A 422 37.39 13.95 29.18
C ASP A 422 37.86 12.65 28.52
N ILE A 423 37.07 12.08 27.61
CA ILE A 423 37.48 10.90 26.82
C ILE A 423 38.72 11.23 25.96
N SER A 424 38.70 12.36 25.25
CA SER A 424 39.83 12.75 24.40
C SER A 424 41.12 13.02 25.19
N SER A 425 41.00 13.51 26.42
CA SER A 425 42.17 13.77 27.27
C SER A 425 42.71 12.48 27.92
N ILE A 426 41.86 11.47 28.16
CA ILE A 426 42.31 10.12 28.52
C ILE A 426 43.06 9.46 27.35
N ASP A 427 42.53 9.53 26.12
CA ASP A 427 43.18 8.97 24.92
C ASP A 427 44.57 9.62 24.66
N VAL A 428 44.70 10.94 24.84
CA VAL A 428 46.00 11.63 24.71
C VAL A 428 46.97 11.25 25.84
N SER A 429 46.46 10.94 27.03
CA SER A 429 47.28 10.50 28.17
C SER A 429 47.80 9.08 27.98
N GLU A 430 46.98 8.17 27.45
CA GLU A 430 47.41 6.80 27.11
C GLU A 430 48.39 6.77 25.92
N SER A 431 48.22 7.67 24.94
CA SER A 431 49.11 7.81 23.78
C SER A 431 50.54 8.26 24.14
N ASN A 432 50.72 9.01 25.23
CA ASN A 432 52.02 9.49 25.69
C ASN A 432 52.72 8.55 26.68
N SER A 433 52.11 7.41 27.02
CA SER A 433 52.64 6.42 27.98
C SER A 433 53.17 5.12 27.34
N CYS A 434 53.29 5.05 26.02
CA CYS A 434 53.89 3.92 25.29
C CYS A 434 55.27 4.27 24.71
#